data_AF-A0A2E5PK61-F1
#
_entry.id   AF-A0A2E5PK61-F1
#
_cell.length_a   1.000
_cell.length_b   1.000
_cell.length_c   1.000
_cell.angle_alpha   90.00
_cell.angle_beta   90.00
_cell.angle_gamma   90.00
#
_symmetry.space_group_name_H-M   'P 1'
#
loop_
_entity.id
_entity.type
_entity.pdbx_description
1 polymer ?
#
loop_
_entity_poly.entity_id
_entity_poly.type
_entity_poly.pdbx_seq_one_letter_code
_entity_poly.pdbx_strand_id
1 'polypeptide(L)' 'MFDSITGILKQVTTLGLTLVALGVVLQILFPGALVFINADVAGNLIGLIGQFSGAGLIGLIAAGVIVYLLNK' A
#
# COMPACT_ATOMS: atom_id res chain seq x y z
N MET A 1 -14.80 22.42 14.56
CA MET A 1 -13.66 21.85 15.33
C MET A 1 -13.32 20.44 14.85
N PHE A 2 -14.29 19.52 14.80
CA PHE A 2 -14.08 18.19 14.19
C PHE A 2 -13.59 18.27 12.74
N ASP A 3 -14.16 19.17 11.92
CA ASP A 3 -13.75 19.35 10.52
C ASP A 3 -12.31 19.83 10.33
N SER A 4 -11.78 20.58 11.31
CA SER A 4 -10.40 21.05 11.27
C SER A 4 -9.43 19.91 11.61
N ILE A 5 -9.80 19.07 12.59
CA ILE A 5 -9.01 17.90 12.99
C ILE A 5 -8.99 16.87 11.86
N THR A 6 -10.14 16.58 11.24
CA THR A 6 -10.20 15.65 10.09
C THR A 6 -9.43 16.18 8.89
N GLY A 7 -9.46 17.50 8.66
CA GLY A 7 -8.64 18.16 7.64
C GLY A 7 -7.14 17.96 7.87
N ILE A 8 -6.66 18.16 9.09
CA ILE A 8 -5.24 17.95 9.46
C ILE A 8 -4.85 16.49 9.28
N LEU A 9 -5.66 15.55 9.79
CA LEU A 9 -5.38 14.12 9.67
C LEU A 9 -5.26 13.72 8.19
N LYS A 10 -6.18 14.19 7.35
CA LYS A 10 -6.13 13.93 5.91
C LYS A 10 -4.84 14.45 5.27
N GLN A 11 -4.42 15.67 5.60
CA GLN A 11 -3.19 16.26 5.07
C GLN A 11 -1.95 15.47 5.52
N VAL A 12 -1.87 15.08 6.78
CA VAL A 12 -0.76 14.27 7.31
C VAL A 12 -0.73 12.89 6.67
N THR A 13 -1.88 12.25 6.49
CA THR A 13 -1.96 10.96 5.78
C THR A 13 -1.53 11.09 4.32
N THR A 14 -1.95 12.15 3.62
CA THR A 14 -1.50 12.39 2.23
C THR A 14 0.00 12.59 2.17
N LEU A 15 0.58 13.37 3.08
CA LEU A 15 2.03 13.56 3.17
C LEU A 15 2.75 12.23 3.45
N GLY A 16 2.25 11.45 4.42
CA GLY A 16 2.79 10.14 4.75
C GLY A 16 2.75 9.17 3.56
N LEU A 17 1.64 9.14 2.81
CA LEU A 17 1.51 8.33 1.59
C LEU A 17 2.51 8.74 0.51
N THR A 18 2.72 10.04 0.30
CA THR A 18 3.74 10.54 -0.64
C THR A 18 5.14 10.12 -0.21
N LEU A 19 5.45 10.16 1.09
CA LEU A 19 6.74 9.70 1.62
C LEU A 19 6.92 8.19 1.49
N VAL A 20 5.87 7.40 1.69
CA VAL A 20 5.89 5.94 1.43
C VAL A 20 6.20 5.67 -0.03
N ALA A 21 5.53 6.36 -0.97
CA ALA A 21 5.79 6.21 -2.40
C ALA A 21 7.25 6.55 -2.76
N LEU A 22 7.79 7.64 -2.22
CA LEU A 22 9.19 8.00 -2.39
C LEU A 22 10.13 6.92 -1.83
N GLY A 23 9.84 6.42 -0.62
CA GLY A 23 10.64 5.38 0.02
C GLY A 23 10.71 4.09 -0.79
N VAL A 24 9.59 3.67 -1.39
CA VAL A 24 9.54 2.51 -2.29
C VAL A 24 10.42 2.73 -3.53
N VAL A 25 10.28 3.88 -4.20
CA VAL A 25 11.08 4.20 -5.40
C VAL A 25 12.58 4.18 -5.08
N LEU A 26 12.98 4.82 -3.97
CA LEU A 26 14.38 4.86 -3.55
C LEU A 26 14.94 3.47 -3.25
N GLN A 27 14.19 2.61 -2.57
CA GLN A 27 14.63 1.25 -2.25
C GLN A 27 14.72 0.33 -3.47
N ILE A 28 13.85 0.54 -4.47
CA ILE A 28 13.92 -0.21 -5.74
C ILE A 28 15.15 0.20 -6.56
N LEU A 29 15.43 1.51 -6.65
CA LEU A 29 16.56 2.02 -7.43
C LEU A 29 17.91 1.79 -6.75
N PHE A 30 17.94 1.88 -5.42
CA PHE A 30 19.14 1.78 -4.61
C PHE A 30 18.88 0.82 -3.43
N PRO A 31 19.18 -0.48 -3.59
CA PRO A 31 19.04 -1.44 -2.51
C PRO A 31 19.82 -1.00 -1.27
N GLY A 32 19.15 -0.87 -0.13
CA GLY A 32 19.74 -0.39 1.12
C GLY A 32 19.71 1.12 1.34
N ALA A 33 19.09 1.91 0.46
CA ALA A 33 19.04 3.37 0.57
C ALA A 33 18.50 3.89 1.91
N LEU A 34 17.57 3.18 2.57
CA LEU A 34 16.95 3.59 3.84
C LEU A 34 17.49 2.83 5.07
N VAL A 35 18.62 2.13 4.95
CA VAL A 35 19.22 1.36 6.06
C VAL A 35 19.61 2.27 7.23
N PHE A 36 19.98 3.52 6.96
CA PHE A 36 20.38 4.49 7.98
C PHE A 36 19.25 4.86 8.98
N ILE A 37 17.98 4.64 8.60
CA ILE A 37 16.81 4.78 9.48
C ILE A 37 16.16 3.43 9.80
N ASN A 38 16.82 2.31 9.47
CA ASN A 38 16.29 0.95 9.62
C ASN A 38 14.88 0.79 9.03
N ALA A 39 14.59 1.46 7.90
CA ALA A 39 13.29 1.38 7.25
C ALA A 39 13.31 0.41 6.07
N ASP A 40 12.30 -0.46 6.00
CA ASP A 40 12.04 -1.36 4.88
C ASP A 40 10.62 -1.14 4.31
N VAL A 41 10.43 -0.06 3.54
CA VAL A 41 9.09 0.34 3.07
C VAL A 41 8.55 -0.62 2.01
N ALA A 42 9.37 -0.98 1.03
CA ALA A 42 9.01 -1.90 -0.04
C ALA A 42 8.78 -3.31 0.51
N GLY A 43 9.65 -3.80 1.39
CA GLY A 43 9.49 -5.11 2.02
C GLY A 43 8.26 -5.19 2.90
N ASN A 44 7.95 -4.15 3.69
CA ASN A 44 6.72 -4.09 4.50
C ASN A 44 5.46 -4.09 3.63
N LEU A 45 5.45 -3.39 2.49
CA LEU A 45 4.32 -3.41 1.55
C LEU A 45 4.17 -4.76 0.87
N ILE A 46 5.26 -5.37 0.42
CA ILE A 46 5.26 -6.70 -0.18
C ILE A 46 4.81 -7.74 0.86
N GLY A 47 5.22 -7.62 2.11
CA GLY A 47 4.76 -8.49 3.20
C GLY A 47 3.27 -8.34 3.47
N LEU A 48 2.74 -7.11 3.46
CA LEU A 48 1.31 -6.85 3.60
C LEU A 48 0.51 -7.40 2.41
N ILE A 49 0.99 -7.20 1.18
CA ILE A 49 0.39 -7.77 -0.03
C ILE A 49 0.49 -9.30 -0.02
N GLY A 50 1.62 -9.83 0.45
CA GLY A 50 1.88 -11.25 0.66
C GLY A 50 0.88 -11.89 1.61
N GLN A 51 0.43 -11.17 2.64
CA GLN A 51 -0.65 -11.63 3.53
C GLN A 51 -1.99 -11.77 2.80
N PHE A 52 -2.23 -11.00 1.73
CA PHE A 52 -3.39 -11.16 0.84
C PHE A 52 -3.17 -12.20 -0.27
N SER A 53 -1.92 -12.45 -0.65
CA SER A 53 -1.49 -13.38 -1.70
C SER A 53 -1.28 -14.82 -1.22
N GLY A 54 -1.06 -15.05 0.07
CA GLY A 54 -0.86 -16.39 0.65
C GLY A 54 -2.11 -17.29 0.60
N ALA A 55 -3.24 -16.76 0.16
CA ALA A 55 -4.46 -17.51 -0.09
C ALA A 55 -4.85 -17.33 -1.57
N GLY A 56 -5.38 -18.34 -2.24
CA GLY A 56 -6.03 -18.25 -3.57
C GLY A 56 -7.25 -17.28 -3.65
N LEU A 57 -7.38 -16.39 -2.66
CA LEU A 57 -8.43 -15.41 -2.44
C LEU A 57 -8.43 -14.29 -3.49
N ILE A 58 -7.27 -13.78 -3.91
CA ILE A 58 -7.19 -12.82 -5.01
C ILE A 58 -7.69 -13.46 -6.33
N GLY A 59 -7.42 -14.76 -6.54
CA GLY A 59 -7.91 -15.51 -7.70
C GLY A 59 -9.43 -15.74 -7.68
N LEU A 60 -10.02 -15.97 -6.49
CA LEU A 60 -11.47 -16.09 -6.32
C LEU A 60 -12.20 -14.73 -6.45
N ILE A 61 -11.59 -13.64 -5.97
CA ILE A 61 -12.12 -12.28 -6.17
C ILE A 61 -12.17 -11.96 -7.66
N ALA A 62 -11.12 -12.27 -8.41
CA ALA A 62 -11.10 -12.09 -9.86
C ALA A 62 -12.17 -12.93 -10.58
N ALA A 63 -12.36 -14.20 -10.18
CA ALA A 63 -13.40 -15.06 -10.75
C ALA A 63 -14.82 -14.54 -10.45
N GLY A 64 -15.07 -14.06 -9.23
CA GLY A 64 -16.36 -13.48 -8.82
C GLY A 64 -16.70 -12.19 -9.57
N VAL A 65 -15.72 -11.33 -9.84
CA VAL A 65 -15.92 -10.13 -10.66
C VAL A 65 -16.32 -10.49 -12.09
N ILE A 66 -15.74 -11.54 -12.67
CA ILE A 66 -16.10 -12.02 -14.02
C ILE A 66 -17.54 -12.52 -14.07
N VAL A 67 -17.97 -13.34 -13.10
CA VAL A 67 -19.34 -13.84 -13.04
C VAL A 67 -20.34 -12.70 -12.83
N TYR A 68 -19.99 -11.71 -12.00
CA TYR A 68 -20.81 -10.53 -11.79
C TYR A 68 -20.99 -9.68 -13.06
N LEU A 69 -19.94 -9.52 -13.87
CA LEU A 69 -20.01 -8.81 -15.14
C LEU A 69 -20.77 -9.58 -16.22
N LEU A 70 -20.79 -10.91 -16.16
CA LEU A 70 -21.54 -11.76 -17.11
C LEU A 70 -23.04 -11.85 -16.80
N ASN A 71 -23.43 -11.69 -15.53
CA ASN A 71 -24.83 -11.71 -15.09
C ASN A 71 -25.48 -10.32 -15.04
N LYS A 72 -24.80 -9.30 -15.58
CA LYS A 72 -25.29 -7.94 -15.74
C LYS A 72 -25.52 -7.64 -17.21
#